data_AF-A0A3Q0JEF0-F1
#
_entry.id   AF-A0A3Q0JEF0-F1
#
_cell.length_a   1.000
_cell.length_b   1.000
_cell.length_c   1.000
_cell.angle_alpha   90.00
_cell.angle_beta   90.00
_cell.angle_gamma   90.00
#
_symmetry.space_group_name_H-M   'P 1'
#
loop_
_entity.id
_entity.type
_entity.pdbx_description
1 polymer ?
#
loop_
_entity_poly.entity_id
_entity_poly.type
_entity_poly.pdbx_seq_one_letter_code
_entity_poly.pdbx_strand_id
1 'polypeptide(L)' 'MSFFPSFFQEQLLKTVNIHEEESERIADNFLENKIDLDTFLGTYIDKRVVTHRLRAKEERLSFQLEALEKASY' A
#
# COMPACT_ATOMS: atom_id res chain seq x y z
N MET A 1 -6.92 14.48 21.44
CA MET A 1 -7.06 13.30 20.56
C MET A 1 -5.72 12.57 20.54
N SER A 2 -5.57 11.52 21.34
CA SER A 2 -4.39 10.66 21.24
C SER A 2 -4.55 9.86 19.96
N PHE A 3 -3.83 10.25 18.91
CA PHE A 3 -3.74 9.47 17.69
C PHE A 3 -3.05 8.15 18.05
N PHE A 4 -3.85 7.09 18.21
CA PHE A 4 -3.32 5.76 18.47
C PHE A 4 -2.56 5.30 17.22
N PRO A 5 -1.30 4.85 17.35
CA PRO A 5 -0.52 4.40 16.20
C PRO A 5 -1.17 3.25 15.41
N SER A 6 -1.99 2.44 16.07
CA SER A 6 -2.82 1.41 15.44
C SER A 6 -3.80 1.97 14.40
N PHE A 7 -4.32 3.19 14.59
CA PHE A 7 -5.17 3.85 13.60
C PHE A 7 -4.41 4.15 12.30
N PHE A 8 -3.14 4.57 12.41
CA PHE A 8 -2.31 4.82 11.23
C PHE A 8 -1.91 3.53 10.50
N GLN A 9 -1.64 2.45 11.24
CA GLN A 9 -1.42 1.13 10.66
C GLN A 9 -2.68 0.62 9.94
N GLU A 10 -3.86 0.75 10.55
CA GLU A 10 -5.11 0.33 9.93
C GLU A 10 -5.43 1.13 8.65
N GLN A 11 -5.21 2.45 8.67
CA GLN A 11 -5.35 3.29 7.47
C GLN A 11 -4.32 2.95 6.39
N LEU A 12 -3.07 2.64 6.76
CA LEU A 12 -2.04 2.18 5.84
C LEU A 12 -2.45 0.85 5.19
N LEU A 13 -2.88 -0.13 5.98
CA LEU A 13 -3.31 -1.44 5.50
C LEU A 13 -4.51 -1.31 4.53
N LYS A 14 -5.49 -0.50 4.91
CA LYS A 14 -6.65 -0.22 4.04
C LYS A 14 -6.23 0.41 2.72
N THR A 15 -5.29 1.35 2.75
CA THR A 15 -4.75 1.99 1.56
C THR A 15 -4.01 0.99 0.68
N VAL A 16 -3.17 0.13 1.26
CA VAL A 16 -2.47 -0.95 0.54
C VAL A 16 -3.48 -1.86 -0.18
N ASN A 17 -4.52 -2.33 0.50
CA ASN A 17 -5.54 -3.21 -0.09
C ASN A 17 -6.26 -2.54 -1.26
N ILE A 18 -6.63 -1.26 -1.14
CA ILE A 18 -7.27 -0.51 -2.23
C ILE A 18 -6.35 -0.44 -3.45
N HIS A 19 -5.07 -0.14 -3.24
CA HIS A 19 -4.10 -0.06 -4.33
C HIS A 19 -3.84 -1.43 -4.98
N GLU A 20 -3.88 -2.52 -4.21
CA GLU A 20 -3.78 -3.88 -4.75
C GLU A 20 -5.02 -4.24 -5.60
N GLU A 21 -6.23 -4.04 -5.09
CA GLU A 21 -7.47 -4.30 -5.84
C GLU A 21 -7.52 -3.50 -7.15
N GLU A 22 -7.08 -2.25 -7.13
CA GLU A 22 -7.04 -1.42 -8.32
C GLU A 22 -5.97 -1.88 -9.32
N SER A 23 -4.84 -2.43 -8.84
CA SER A 23 -3.82 -3.02 -9.70
C SER A 23 -4.30 -4.31 -10.38
N GLU A 24 -5.09 -5.13 -9.68
CA GLU A 24 -5.74 -6.33 -10.27
C GLU A 24 -6.74 -5.91 -11.35
N ARG A 25 -7.57 -4.88 -11.12
CA ARG A 25 -8.49 -4.36 -12.15
C ARG A 25 -7.77 -3.85 -13.39
N ILE A 26 -6.60 -3.21 -13.23
CA ILE A 26 -5.79 -2.75 -14.36
C ILE A 26 -5.25 -3.95 -15.16
N ALA A 27 -4.82 -5.01 -14.48
CA ALA A 27 -4.37 -6.24 -15.11
C ALA A 27 -5.50 -6.93 -15.89
N ASP A 28 -6.68 -7.07 -15.28
CA ASP A 28 -7.85 -7.65 -15.93
C ASP A 28 -8.24 -6.86 -17.19
N ASN A 29 -8.29 -5.53 -17.11
CA ASN A 29 -8.60 -4.69 -18.26
C ASN A 29 -7.59 -4.87 -19.41
N PHE A 30 -6.31 -5.09 -19.10
CA PHE A 30 -5.30 -5.37 -20.13
C PHE A 30 -5.51 -6.75 -20.75
N LEU A 31 -5.76 -7.79 -19.93
CA LEU A 31 -6.02 -9.15 -20.41
C LEU A 31 -7.28 -9.24 -21.28
N GLU A 32 -8.28 -8.40 -21.01
CA GLU A 32 -9.51 -8.28 -21.79
C GLU A 32 -9.39 -7.37 -23.03
N ASN A 33 -8.18 -6.87 -23.34
CA ASN A 33 -7.92 -5.91 -24.43
C ASN A 33 -8.72 -4.59 -24.31
N LYS A 34 -9.11 -4.20 -23.10
CA LYS A 34 -9.82 -2.93 -22.83
C LYS A 34 -8.87 -1.73 -22.74
N ILE A 35 -7.59 -1.98 -22.45
CA ILE A 35 -6.52 -0.98 -22.44
C ILE A 35 -5.31 -1.51 -23.22
N ASP A 36 -4.55 -0.62 -23.84
CA ASP A 36 -3.34 -0.96 -24.58
C ASP A 36 -2.11 -1.14 -23.66
N LEU A 37 -1.02 -1.66 -24.22
CA LEU A 37 0.20 -1.97 -23.48
C LEU A 37 0.83 -0.72 -22.82
N ASP A 38 0.82 0.43 -23.49
CA ASP A 38 1.43 1.65 -22.94
C ASP A 38 0.60 2.18 -21.77
N THR A 39 -0.73 2.16 -21.90
CA THR A 39 -1.66 2.49 -20.80
C THR A 39 -1.51 1.52 -19.62
N PHE A 40 -1.38 0.22 -19.89
CA PHE A 40 -1.16 -0.79 -18.86
C PHE A 40 0.16 -0.55 -18.11
N LEU A 41 1.28 -0.41 -18.83
CA LEU A 41 2.60 -0.23 -18.22
C LEU A 41 2.66 1.06 -17.38
N GLY A 42 2.12 2.17 -17.88
CA GLY A 42 2.10 3.43 -17.14
C GLY A 42 1.32 3.33 -15.83
N THR A 43 0.09 2.81 -15.89
CA THR A 43 -0.78 2.75 -14.71
C THR A 43 -0.41 1.64 -13.73
N TYR A 44 0.04 0.49 -14.21
CA TYR A 44 0.40 -0.66 -13.37
C TYR A 44 1.71 -0.42 -12.61
N ILE A 45 2.73 0.16 -13.26
CA ILE A 45 4.02 0.47 -12.61
C ILE A 45 3.83 1.53 -11.52
N ASP A 46 3.07 2.58 -11.79
CA ASP A 46 2.79 3.64 -10.81
C ASP A 46 2.11 3.08 -9.56
N LYS A 47 1.12 2.19 -9.73
CA LYS A 47 0.45 1.52 -8.61
C LYS A 47 1.41 0.62 -7.82
N ARG A 48 2.24 -0.18 -8.49
CA ARG A 48 3.27 -1.02 -7.84
C ARG A 48 4.24 -0.18 -7.00
N VAL A 49 4.71 0.95 -7.51
CA VAL A 49 5.63 1.85 -6.78
C VAL A 49 4.96 2.40 -5.51
N VAL A 50 3.69 2.81 -5.59
CA VAL A 50 2.94 3.30 -4.43
C VAL A 50 2.78 2.21 -3.38
N THR A 51 2.38 0.99 -3.78
CA THR A 51 2.22 -0.14 -2.85
C THR A 51 3.52 -0.51 -2.15
N HIS A 52 4.64 -0.56 -2.88
CA HIS A 52 5.96 -0.80 -2.27
C HIS A 52 6.36 0.29 -1.26
N ARG A 53 6.10 1.57 -1.57
CA ARG A 53 6.37 2.67 -0.63
C ARG A 53 5.49 2.60 0.62
N LEU A 54 4.22 2.20 0.48
CA LEU A 54 3.30 2.05 1.60
C LEU A 54 3.74 0.89 2.52
N ARG A 55 4.12 -0.25 1.96
CA ARG A 55 4.66 -1.39 2.72
C ARG A 55 5.92 -1.03 3.51
N ALA A 56 6.88 -0.36 2.87
CA ALA A 56 8.10 0.09 3.55
C ALA A 56 7.81 1.09 4.69
N LYS A 57 6.78 1.94 4.54
CA LYS A 57 6.34 2.85 5.61
C LYS A 57 5.66 2.09 6.75
N GLU A 58 4.84 1.11 6.44
CA GLU A 58 4.16 0.26 7.43
C GLU A 58 5.16 -0.55 8.25
N GLU A 59 6.09 -1.27 7.61
CA GLU A 59 7.17 -2.00 8.30
C GLU A 59 7.97 -1.09 9.24
N ARG A 60 8.33 0.11 8.77
CA ARG A 60 9.09 1.06 9.58
C ARG A 60 8.29 1.58 10.77
N LEU A 61 7.00 1.84 10.58
CA LEU A 61 6.11 2.27 11.66
C LEU A 61 5.94 1.15 12.70
N SER A 62 5.73 -0.08 12.25
CA SER A 62 5.60 -1.26 13.10
C SER A 62 6.87 -1.49 13.92
N PHE A 63 8.06 -1.38 13.31
CA PHE A 63 9.33 -1.45 14.03
C PHE A 63 9.49 -0.33 15.08
N GLN A 64 9.12 0.91 14.73
CA GLN A 64 9.19 2.03 15.67
C GLN A 64 8.26 1.86 16.86
N LEU A 65 7.08 1.28 16.67
CA LEU A 65 6.12 1.02 17.73
C LEU A 65 6.58 -0.09 18.67
N GLU A 66 7.10 -1.19 18.13
CA GLU A 66 7.65 -2.28 18.93
C GLU A 66 8.83 -1.80 19.78
N ALA A 67 9.70 -0.96 19.23
CA ALA A 67 10.80 -0.35 19.97
C ALA A 67 10.31 0.57 21.09
N LEU A 68 9.23 1.35 20.85
CA LEU A 68 8.64 2.24 21.84
C LEU A 68 8.00 1.46 22.99
N GLU A 69 7.29 0.37 22.69
CA GLU A 69 6.68 -0.52 23.67
C GLU A 69 7.75 -1.17 24.57
N LYS A 70 8.84 -1.67 23.98
CA LYS A 70 9.98 -2.24 24.73
C LYS A 70 10.71 -1.22 25.60
N ALA A 71 10.85 0.02 25.14
CA ALA A 71 11.51 1.09 25.90
C ALA A 71 10.64 1.66 27.05
N SER A 72 9.34 1.34 27.05
CA SER A 72 8.38 1.76 28.08
C SER A 72 8.27 0.76 29.25
N TYR A 73 9.04 -0.34 29.20
CA TYR A 73 9.16 -1.39 30.22
C TYR A 73 10.49 -1.30 30.98
#